data_AF-A0A0F9K4U1-F1
#
_entry.id   AF-A0A0F9K4U1-F1
#
_cell.length_a   1.000
_cell.length_b   1.000
_cell.length_c   1.000
_cell.angle_alpha   90.00
_cell.angle_beta   90.00
_cell.angle_gamma   90.00
#
_symmetry.space_group_name_H-M   'P 1'
#
loop_
_entity.id
_entity.type
_entity.pdbx_description
1 polymer ?
#
loop_
_entity_poly.entity_id
_entity_poly.type
_entity_poly.pdbx_seq_one_letter_code
_entity_poly.pdbx_strand_id
1 'polypeptide(L)'
;SLENGSQIYEVKYYDEEAWREIINVTSNPSNWFGGESDTIGAKSKTTVLGVHYGGSSTYGLFIKLFFRWFDVNTPILWEYGYNQSYFNYHYSNEYESWNPLLTYWSFGTEPFNNYSNYKFYDRPSFLFREPLDFQRSLYDYNDFAAVVNNDTALQAINISLPILSGDEFLWRFIFDRYVMVNPINNYLTEVINLLECENVSVQENKIAFMRFGEKPYIIEFTYNSQGLLDSIVVKNNDDSLIYKITSSNLKFVVYIIIGISLSAIVGLIGLSFYRKRQFRKEGFTNDKTYQ
;
A
#
# COMPACT_ATOMS: atom_id res chain seq x y z
N SER A 1 -16.85 3.59 1.48
CA SER A 1 -16.76 2.21 0.96
C SER A 1 -15.47 2.07 0.18
N LEU A 2 -14.70 1.01 0.40
CA LEU A 2 -13.56 0.67 -0.45
C LEU A 2 -14.11 0.01 -1.72
N GLU A 3 -13.77 0.51 -2.90
CA GLU A 3 -14.19 -0.13 -4.16
C GLU A 3 -13.34 -1.35 -4.46
N ASN A 4 -13.99 -2.44 -4.87
CA ASN A 4 -13.28 -3.57 -5.47
C ASN A 4 -12.58 -3.11 -6.76
N GLY A 5 -11.31 -3.47 -6.89
CA GLY A 5 -10.48 -3.01 -7.99
C GLY A 5 -9.08 -3.59 -7.95
N SER A 6 -8.44 -3.61 -9.11
CA SER A 6 -7.04 -3.96 -9.26
C SER A 6 -6.21 -2.72 -9.58
N GLN A 7 -5.14 -2.55 -8.82
CA GLN A 7 -4.08 -1.57 -9.02
C GLN A 7 -2.87 -2.30 -9.59
N ILE A 8 -2.31 -1.81 -10.68
CA ILE A 8 -0.98 -2.22 -11.16
C ILE A 8 0.00 -1.13 -10.78
N TYR A 9 1.00 -1.48 -9.99
CA TYR A 9 2.08 -0.57 -9.63
C TYR A 9 3.29 -0.87 -10.50
N GLU A 10 3.98 0.18 -10.94
CA GLU A 10 5.17 0.08 -11.79
C GLU A 10 6.28 0.96 -11.23
N VAL A 11 7.50 0.42 -11.17
CA VAL A 11 8.71 1.17 -10.85
C VAL A 11 9.02 2.08 -12.04
N LYS A 12 8.85 3.39 -11.88
CA LYS A 12 9.09 4.39 -12.93
C LYS A 12 10.49 4.98 -12.90
N TYR A 13 11.12 4.98 -11.73
CA TYR A 13 12.43 5.57 -11.53
C TYR A 13 13.13 4.92 -10.35
N TYR A 14 14.43 4.70 -10.49
CA TYR A 14 15.31 4.27 -9.43
C TYR A 14 16.74 4.74 -9.73
N ASP A 15 17.31 5.49 -8.79
CA ASP A 15 18.73 5.86 -8.77
C ASP A 15 19.41 5.05 -7.66
N GLU A 16 20.18 4.03 -8.06
CA GLU A 16 20.87 3.13 -7.13
C GLU A 16 21.99 3.84 -6.36
N GLU A 17 22.71 4.76 -7.01
CA GLU A 17 23.82 5.48 -6.36
C GLU A 17 23.26 6.41 -5.29
N ALA A 18 22.23 7.20 -5.62
CA ALA A 18 21.56 8.06 -4.67
C ALA A 18 20.89 7.28 -3.53
N TRP A 19 20.31 6.11 -3.81
CA TRP A 19 19.73 5.26 -2.76
C TRP A 19 20.79 4.83 -1.74
N ARG A 20 21.94 4.34 -2.21
CA ARG A 20 23.03 3.89 -1.32
C ARG A 20 23.65 5.04 -0.56
N GLU A 21 23.80 6.21 -1.18
CA GLU A 21 24.40 7.38 -0.55
C GLU A 21 23.50 8.02 0.52
N ILE A 22 22.18 7.98 0.33
CA ILE A 22 21.23 8.76 1.14
C ILE A 22 20.43 7.87 2.09
N ILE A 23 19.96 6.72 1.61
CA ILE A 23 19.01 5.88 2.36
C ILE A 23 19.76 4.84 3.18
N ASN A 24 20.43 3.87 2.55
CA ASN A 24 21.25 2.87 3.24
C ASN A 24 22.09 2.08 2.24
N VAL A 25 23.40 2.03 2.48
CA VAL A 25 24.39 1.37 1.61
C VAL A 25 24.20 -0.15 1.43
N THR A 26 23.54 -0.80 2.38
CA THR A 26 23.30 -2.26 2.41
C THR A 26 21.90 -2.68 1.98
N SER A 27 21.02 -1.73 1.64
CA SER A 27 19.65 -2.01 1.22
C SER A 27 19.35 -1.44 -0.16
N ASN A 28 18.28 -1.93 -0.77
CA ASN A 28 17.71 -1.39 -1.99
C ASN A 28 16.16 -1.47 -1.92
N PRO A 29 15.43 -0.96 -2.92
CA PRO A 29 13.97 -1.02 -2.93
C PRO A 29 13.38 -2.43 -2.78
N SER A 30 14.08 -3.48 -3.20
CA SER A 30 13.63 -4.88 -3.04
C SER A 30 13.51 -5.30 -1.58
N ASN A 31 14.33 -4.74 -0.68
CA ASN A 31 14.20 -4.98 0.76
C ASN A 31 12.92 -4.37 1.34
N TRP A 32 12.41 -3.33 0.68
CA TRP A 32 11.28 -2.52 1.14
C TRP A 32 9.96 -3.04 0.56
N PHE A 33 9.92 -3.23 -0.77
CA PHE A 33 8.70 -3.56 -1.50
C PHE A 33 8.68 -5.01 -2.03
N GLY A 34 9.79 -5.76 -1.87
CA GLY A 34 9.92 -7.14 -2.31
C GLY A 34 10.08 -7.30 -3.82
N GLY A 35 10.36 -8.52 -4.27
CA GLY A 35 10.50 -8.87 -5.69
C GLY A 35 11.58 -8.05 -6.39
N GLU A 36 11.37 -7.76 -7.68
CA GLU A 36 12.26 -6.97 -8.54
C GLU A 36 11.98 -5.46 -8.44
N SER A 37 11.58 -4.95 -7.27
CA SER A 37 11.21 -3.53 -7.11
C SER A 37 12.40 -2.55 -7.21
N ASP A 38 13.62 -3.06 -7.28
CA ASP A 38 14.85 -2.35 -7.62
C ASP A 38 15.10 -2.27 -9.15
N THR A 39 14.17 -2.76 -9.98
CA THR A 39 14.30 -2.73 -11.44
C THR A 39 13.25 -1.80 -12.07
N ILE A 40 13.69 -0.83 -12.87
CA ILE A 40 12.79 0.06 -13.61
C ILE A 40 11.92 -0.75 -14.58
N GLY A 41 10.61 -0.49 -14.57
CA GLY A 41 9.62 -1.18 -15.38
C GLY A 41 9.07 -2.47 -14.74
N ALA A 42 9.63 -2.92 -13.62
CA ALA A 42 9.05 -4.02 -12.85
C ALA A 42 7.64 -3.63 -12.35
N LYS A 43 6.72 -4.58 -12.39
CA LYS A 43 5.31 -4.38 -12.06
C LYS A 43 4.84 -5.29 -10.96
N SER A 44 4.05 -4.77 -10.04
CA SER A 44 3.27 -5.54 -9.08
C SER A 44 1.78 -5.29 -9.30
N LYS A 45 0.95 -6.18 -8.76
CA LYS A 45 -0.50 -6.06 -8.83
C LYS A 45 -1.10 -6.30 -7.47
N THR A 46 -2.01 -5.43 -7.07
CA THR A 46 -2.85 -5.65 -5.89
C THR A 46 -4.31 -5.59 -6.30
N THR A 47 -5.09 -6.57 -5.86
CA THR A 47 -6.53 -6.60 -6.04
C THR A 47 -7.23 -6.56 -4.70
N VAL A 48 -8.12 -5.60 -4.52
CA VAL A 48 -9.05 -5.56 -3.38
C VAL A 48 -10.26 -6.41 -3.71
N LEU A 49 -10.47 -7.47 -2.94
CA LEU A 49 -11.59 -8.40 -3.10
C LEU A 49 -12.80 -8.00 -2.25
N GLY A 50 -12.57 -7.30 -1.14
CA GLY A 50 -13.59 -6.82 -0.23
C GLY A 50 -13.00 -6.26 1.06
N VAL A 51 -13.85 -5.85 1.99
CA VAL A 51 -13.47 -5.40 3.33
C VAL A 51 -14.35 -6.08 4.35
N HIS A 52 -13.73 -6.66 5.37
CA HIS A 52 -14.42 -7.23 6.52
C HIS A 52 -14.26 -6.32 7.75
N TYR A 53 -15.28 -6.30 8.60
CA TYR A 53 -15.22 -5.65 9.89
C TYR A 53 -14.76 -6.66 10.92
N GLY A 54 -13.85 -6.26 11.80
CA GLY A 54 -13.33 -7.12 12.85
C GLY A 54 -12.87 -6.33 14.06
N GLY A 55 -12.73 -7.04 15.18
CA GLY A 55 -12.04 -6.56 16.37
C GLY A 55 -10.75 -7.35 16.59
N SER A 56 -9.84 -6.79 17.37
CA SER A 56 -8.69 -7.50 17.89
C SER A 56 -8.42 -7.02 19.31
N SER A 57 -8.19 -7.94 20.24
CA SER A 57 -7.66 -7.59 21.55
C SER A 57 -6.23 -7.06 21.43
N THR A 58 -5.72 -6.39 22.47
CA THR A 58 -4.31 -5.94 22.54
C THR A 58 -3.34 -7.07 22.20
N TYR A 59 -3.56 -8.27 22.74
CA TYR A 59 -2.71 -9.43 22.43
C TYR A 59 -2.70 -9.79 20.94
N GLY A 60 -3.89 -9.89 20.34
CA GLY A 60 -4.01 -10.19 18.91
C GLY A 60 -3.41 -9.09 18.04
N LEU A 61 -3.53 -7.84 18.47
CA LEU A 61 -2.94 -6.69 17.80
C LEU A 61 -1.40 -6.75 17.86
N PHE A 62 -0.83 -7.06 19.02
CA PHE A 62 0.61 -7.12 19.22
C PHE A 62 1.27 -8.21 18.39
N ILE A 63 0.66 -9.39 18.32
CA ILE A 63 1.13 -10.47 17.44
C ILE A 63 1.14 -10.00 15.98
N LYS A 64 0.06 -9.33 15.53
CA LYS A 64 -0.10 -8.92 14.13
C LYS A 64 0.82 -7.76 13.72
N LEU A 65 1.07 -6.82 14.63
CA LEU A 65 1.87 -5.63 14.40
C LEU A 65 3.27 -5.77 15.00
N PHE A 66 3.40 -5.47 16.29
CA PHE A 66 4.69 -5.22 16.92
C PHE A 66 5.59 -6.45 16.95
N PHE A 67 5.08 -7.61 17.35
CA PHE A 67 5.88 -8.82 17.45
C PHE A 67 6.39 -9.28 16.09
N ARG A 68 5.59 -9.05 15.05
CA ARG A 68 6.00 -9.28 13.68
C ARG A 68 7.02 -8.26 13.17
N TRP A 69 6.89 -6.99 13.53
CA TRP A 69 7.81 -5.94 13.11
C TRP A 69 9.22 -6.06 13.69
N PHE A 70 9.34 -6.72 14.85
CA PHE A 70 10.59 -6.88 15.58
C PHE A 70 11.01 -8.35 15.75
N ASP A 71 10.40 -9.26 14.99
CA ASP A 71 10.69 -10.71 15.02
C ASP A 71 10.74 -11.28 16.45
N VAL A 72 9.80 -10.84 17.29
CA VAL A 72 9.74 -11.19 18.72
C VAL A 72 9.47 -12.69 18.86
N ASN A 73 10.32 -13.36 19.64
CA ASN A 73 10.14 -14.77 20.00
C ASN A 73 9.02 -14.93 21.04
N THR A 74 7.78 -15.00 20.55
CA THR A 74 6.59 -15.10 21.41
C THR A 74 6.57 -16.32 22.32
N PRO A 75 7.03 -17.53 21.91
CA PRO A 75 7.17 -18.65 22.85
C PRO A 75 8.00 -18.32 24.09
N ILE A 76 9.15 -17.65 23.93
CA ILE A 76 9.98 -17.28 25.07
C ILE A 76 9.21 -16.33 25.98
N LEU A 77 8.58 -15.28 25.45
CA LEU A 77 7.79 -14.36 26.28
C LEU A 77 6.71 -15.08 27.09
N TRP A 78 6.09 -16.13 26.54
CA TRP A 78 5.07 -16.90 27.25
C TRP A 78 5.63 -17.75 28.38
N GLU A 79 6.82 -18.33 28.22
CA GLU A 79 7.52 -19.07 29.29
C GLU A 79 7.79 -18.19 30.51
N TYR A 80 7.97 -16.88 30.29
CA TYR A 80 8.16 -15.87 31.32
C TYR A 80 6.84 -15.21 31.78
N GLY A 81 5.69 -15.77 31.38
CA GLY A 81 4.37 -15.35 31.87
C GLY A 81 3.65 -14.31 31.02
N TYR A 82 4.27 -13.77 29.96
CA TYR A 82 3.68 -12.76 29.07
C TYR A 82 2.83 -13.39 27.95
N ASN A 83 1.92 -14.28 28.33
CA ASN A 83 0.98 -14.95 27.42
C ASN A 83 -0.35 -14.18 27.29
N GLN A 84 -1.29 -14.71 26.50
CA GLN A 84 -2.59 -14.06 26.28
C GLN A 84 -3.34 -13.68 27.57
N SER A 85 -3.26 -14.49 28.63
CA SER A 85 -3.93 -14.20 29.90
C SER A 85 -3.33 -12.96 30.59
N TYR A 86 -2.01 -12.77 30.51
CA TYR A 86 -1.35 -11.56 30.99
C TYR A 86 -1.89 -10.33 30.26
N PHE A 87 -1.95 -10.39 28.93
CA PHE A 87 -2.47 -9.29 28.12
C PHE A 87 -3.93 -8.99 28.41
N ASN A 88 -4.79 -10.00 28.48
CA ASN A 88 -6.20 -9.79 28.77
C ASN A 88 -6.44 -9.14 30.15
N TYR A 89 -5.54 -9.39 31.11
CA TYR A 89 -5.63 -8.82 32.46
C TYR A 89 -5.10 -7.38 32.54
N HIS A 90 -3.96 -7.10 31.89
CA HIS A 90 -3.28 -5.81 31.98
C HIS A 90 -3.68 -4.80 30.89
N TYR A 91 -4.12 -5.28 29.72
CA TYR A 91 -4.48 -4.48 28.55
C TYR A 91 -5.81 -4.96 27.97
N SER A 92 -6.91 -4.44 28.53
CA SER A 92 -8.27 -4.86 28.20
C SER A 92 -8.87 -4.14 26.98
N ASN A 93 -8.06 -3.36 26.25
CA ASN A 93 -8.51 -2.65 25.07
C ASN A 93 -8.85 -3.62 23.94
N GLU A 94 -9.95 -3.31 23.25
CA GLU A 94 -10.38 -3.96 22.02
C GLU A 94 -10.31 -2.93 20.89
N TYR A 95 -9.73 -3.35 19.78
CA TYR A 95 -9.43 -2.46 18.66
C TYR A 95 -10.30 -2.83 17.47
N GLU A 96 -11.18 -1.92 17.08
CA GLU A 96 -12.01 -2.13 15.90
C GLU A 96 -11.23 -1.79 14.63
N SER A 97 -11.38 -2.63 13.61
CA SER A 97 -10.60 -2.50 12.38
C SER A 97 -11.39 -2.86 11.12
N TRP A 98 -11.05 -2.16 10.04
CA TRP A 98 -11.35 -2.59 8.69
C TRP A 98 -10.25 -3.51 8.21
N ASN A 99 -10.63 -4.70 7.74
CA ASN A 99 -9.73 -5.76 7.28
C ASN A 99 -9.94 -5.96 5.77
N PRO A 100 -9.28 -5.17 4.91
CA PRO A 100 -9.27 -5.38 3.46
C PRO A 100 -8.74 -6.78 3.10
N LEU A 101 -9.54 -7.51 2.32
CA LEU A 101 -9.12 -8.77 1.72
C LEU A 101 -8.41 -8.47 0.40
N LEU A 102 -7.10 -8.69 0.38
CA LEU A 102 -6.24 -8.39 -0.76
C LEU A 102 -5.72 -9.66 -1.44
N THR A 103 -5.45 -9.57 -2.74
CA THR A 103 -4.57 -10.50 -3.45
C THR A 103 -3.42 -9.72 -4.04
N TYR A 104 -2.20 -10.23 -3.89
CA TYR A 104 -0.97 -9.54 -4.21
C TYR A 104 -0.10 -10.37 -5.14
N TRP A 105 0.46 -9.71 -6.16
CA TRP A 105 1.54 -10.22 -6.99
C TRP A 105 2.74 -9.31 -6.78
N SER A 106 3.86 -9.89 -6.37
CA SER A 106 5.12 -9.18 -6.17
C SER A 106 5.61 -8.49 -7.43
N PHE A 107 6.50 -7.51 -7.26
CA PHE A 107 7.18 -6.87 -8.38
C PHE A 107 7.96 -7.89 -9.20
N GLY A 108 7.73 -7.88 -10.51
CA GLY A 108 8.46 -8.67 -11.49
C GLY A 108 8.39 -8.03 -12.87
N THR A 109 9.34 -8.38 -13.72
CA THR A 109 9.41 -7.92 -15.13
C THR A 109 8.59 -8.78 -16.09
N GLU A 110 8.28 -10.01 -15.70
CA GLU A 110 7.48 -10.94 -16.46
C GLU A 110 5.97 -10.62 -16.43
N PRO A 111 5.18 -11.03 -17.45
CA PRO A 111 3.73 -10.89 -17.43
C PRO A 111 3.10 -11.57 -16.21
N PHE A 112 2.06 -10.95 -15.65
CA PHE A 112 1.35 -11.54 -14.51
C PHE A 112 0.81 -12.93 -14.85
N ASN A 113 1.24 -13.93 -14.07
CA ASN A 113 0.65 -15.26 -14.16
C ASN A 113 -0.78 -15.22 -13.57
N ASN A 114 -1.78 -15.08 -14.44
CA ASN A 114 -3.19 -15.00 -14.06
C ASN A 114 -3.75 -16.33 -13.51
N TYR A 115 -2.99 -17.43 -13.59
CA TYR A 115 -3.37 -18.74 -13.02
C TYR A 115 -2.83 -18.96 -11.61
N SER A 116 -2.01 -18.05 -11.08
CA SER A 116 -1.56 -18.17 -9.70
C SER A 116 -2.72 -17.79 -8.77
N ASN A 117 -3.34 -18.80 -8.16
CA ASN A 117 -4.28 -18.64 -7.05
C ASN A 117 -3.57 -18.19 -5.76
N TYR A 118 -2.45 -17.47 -5.88
CA TYR A 118 -1.55 -17.16 -4.78
C TYR A 118 -2.14 -16.02 -3.94
N LYS A 119 -3.07 -16.39 -3.06
CA LYS A 119 -3.57 -15.52 -2.01
C LYS A 119 -2.49 -15.45 -0.93
N PHE A 120 -1.68 -14.40 -0.95
CA PHE A 120 -0.90 -14.05 0.22
C PHE A 120 -1.89 -13.58 1.31
N TYR A 121 -2.31 -14.51 2.17
CA TYR A 121 -3.04 -14.23 3.41
C TYR A 121 -2.14 -13.62 4.49
N ASP A 122 -0.84 -13.53 4.21
CA ASP A 122 0.17 -13.42 5.23
C ASP A 122 0.60 -11.99 5.53
N ARG A 123 -0.19 -10.96 5.20
CA ARG A 123 0.03 -9.61 5.75
C ARG A 123 -1.27 -9.11 6.34
N PRO A 124 -1.31 -8.78 7.65
CA PRO A 124 -2.48 -8.17 8.25
C PRO A 124 -2.62 -6.77 7.65
N SER A 125 -3.37 -6.69 6.56
CA SER A 125 -3.85 -5.43 6.02
C SER A 125 -5.09 -5.10 6.82
N PHE A 126 -4.90 -4.29 7.87
CA PHE A 126 -6.01 -3.68 8.58
C PHE A 126 -5.74 -2.20 8.81
N LEU A 127 -6.82 -1.47 9.00
CA LEU A 127 -6.87 -0.06 9.35
C LEU A 127 -7.73 0.06 10.60
N PHE A 128 -7.25 0.75 11.63
CA PHE A 128 -8.09 1.07 12.77
C PHE A 128 -9.31 1.87 12.30
N ARG A 129 -10.44 1.67 12.97
CA ARG A 129 -11.65 2.44 12.66
C ARG A 129 -11.58 3.84 13.26
N GLU A 130 -11.14 3.89 14.51
CA GLU A 130 -11.03 5.11 15.28
C GLU A 130 -9.56 5.58 15.30
N PRO A 131 -9.24 6.81 14.89
CA PRO A 131 -7.88 7.34 14.99
C PRO A 131 -7.25 7.23 16.38
N LEU A 132 -8.06 7.35 17.44
CA LEU A 132 -7.61 7.21 18.84
C LEU A 132 -6.99 5.83 19.15
N ASP A 133 -7.37 4.79 18.42
CA ASP A 133 -6.82 3.45 18.61
C ASP A 133 -5.33 3.35 18.22
N PHE A 134 -4.83 4.25 17.35
CA PHE A 134 -3.39 4.37 17.11
C PHE A 134 -2.65 4.77 18.38
N GLN A 135 -3.12 5.81 19.07
CA GLN A 135 -2.49 6.28 20.30
C GLN A 135 -2.58 5.23 21.40
N ARG A 136 -3.76 4.63 21.61
CA ARG A 136 -3.95 3.59 22.62
C ARG A 136 -3.04 2.39 22.39
N SER A 137 -2.97 1.90 21.15
CA SER A 137 -2.11 0.76 20.83
C SER A 137 -0.62 1.05 20.99
N LEU A 138 -0.18 2.26 20.65
CA LEU A 138 1.20 2.70 20.89
C LEU A 138 1.51 2.78 22.38
N TYR A 139 0.61 3.33 23.19
CA TYR A 139 0.79 3.46 24.64
C TYR A 139 0.81 2.09 25.33
N ASP A 140 -0.15 1.22 25.02
CA ASP A 140 -0.16 -0.16 25.51
C ASP A 140 1.15 -0.87 25.14
N TYR A 141 1.66 -0.66 23.91
CA TYR A 141 2.89 -1.29 23.46
C TYR A 141 4.12 -0.78 24.21
N ASN A 142 4.28 0.53 24.32
CA ASN A 142 5.42 1.13 25.00
C ASN A 142 5.42 0.80 26.50
N ASP A 143 4.26 0.74 27.14
CA ASP A 143 4.11 0.27 28.52
C ASP A 143 4.57 -1.20 28.66
N PHE A 144 4.07 -2.08 27.79
CA PHE A 144 4.49 -3.48 27.79
C PHE A 144 5.99 -3.66 27.49
N ALA A 145 6.51 -2.91 26.53
CA ALA A 145 7.94 -2.92 26.21
C ALA A 145 8.78 -2.48 27.42
N ALA A 146 8.34 -1.47 28.18
CA ALA A 146 8.99 -1.09 29.42
C ALA A 146 8.95 -2.19 30.49
N VAL A 147 7.84 -2.94 30.61
CA VAL A 147 7.75 -4.10 31.51
C VAL A 147 8.79 -5.16 31.12
N VAL A 148 8.83 -5.56 29.84
CA VAL A 148 9.78 -6.57 29.34
C VAL A 148 11.24 -6.11 29.49
N ASN A 149 11.52 -4.84 29.21
CA ASN A 149 12.86 -4.28 29.31
C ASN A 149 13.36 -4.18 30.76
N ASN A 150 12.45 -4.15 31.74
CA ASN A 150 12.79 -4.15 33.16
C ASN A 150 12.76 -5.56 33.79
N ASP A 151 12.37 -6.59 33.04
CA ASP A 151 12.41 -7.98 33.51
C ASP A 151 13.85 -8.51 33.50
N THR A 152 14.45 -8.64 34.68
CA THR A 152 15.84 -9.09 34.84
C THR A 152 16.13 -10.45 34.22
N ALA A 153 15.14 -11.35 34.16
CA ALA A 153 15.33 -12.69 33.63
C ALA A 153 15.33 -12.68 32.09
N LEU A 154 14.47 -11.87 31.46
CA LEU A 154 14.52 -11.63 30.02
C LEU A 154 15.76 -10.84 29.60
N GLN A 155 16.20 -9.85 30.40
CA GLN A 155 17.45 -9.14 30.15
C GLN A 155 18.67 -10.06 30.22
N ALA A 156 18.67 -11.04 31.11
CA ALA A 156 19.76 -12.03 31.21
C ALA A 156 19.94 -12.89 29.94
N ILE A 157 18.91 -12.98 29.10
CA ILE A 157 18.94 -13.68 27.80
C ILE A 157 18.88 -12.70 26.60
N ASN A 158 19.20 -11.42 26.82
CA ASN A 158 19.25 -10.35 25.82
C ASN A 158 17.94 -10.14 25.05
N ILE A 159 16.79 -10.37 25.69
CA ILE A 159 15.49 -10.02 25.09
C ILE A 159 15.14 -8.61 25.50
N SER A 160 14.91 -7.75 24.51
CA SER A 160 14.40 -6.38 24.71
C SER A 160 13.41 -6.04 23.61
N LEU A 161 12.51 -5.11 23.92
CA LEU A 161 11.53 -4.57 22.99
C LEU A 161 11.81 -3.07 22.79
N PRO A 162 11.83 -2.57 21.54
CA PRO A 162 12.05 -1.15 21.31
C PRO A 162 10.90 -0.30 21.85
N ILE A 163 11.22 0.90 22.33
CA ILE A 163 10.23 1.94 22.61
C ILE A 163 10.06 2.76 21.33
N LEU A 164 8.82 3.02 20.93
CA LEU A 164 8.52 3.70 19.67
C LEU A 164 8.00 5.11 19.90
N SER A 165 8.44 6.04 19.07
CA SER A 165 7.76 7.34 18.90
C SER A 165 6.51 7.21 18.02
N GLY A 166 5.67 8.25 18.02
CA GLY A 166 4.54 8.36 17.09
C GLY A 166 4.98 8.24 15.63
N ASP A 167 6.05 8.94 15.25
CA ASP A 167 6.63 8.89 13.91
C ASP A 167 7.06 7.48 13.49
N GLU A 168 7.74 6.75 14.38
CA GLU A 168 8.21 5.39 14.09
C GLU A 168 7.07 4.39 13.98
N PHE A 169 6.09 4.51 14.89
CA PHE A 169 4.89 3.70 14.86
C PHE A 169 4.10 3.91 13.56
N LEU A 170 3.82 5.17 13.21
CA LEU A 170 3.04 5.51 12.03
C LEU A 170 3.79 5.11 10.75
N TRP A 171 5.11 5.32 10.69
CA TRP A 171 5.95 4.88 9.58
C TRP A 171 5.80 3.38 9.33
N ARG A 172 6.02 2.56 10.37
CA ARG A 172 5.89 1.08 10.27
C ARG A 172 4.47 0.66 9.91
N PHE A 173 3.48 1.38 10.41
CA PHE A 173 2.09 1.11 10.10
C PHE A 173 1.75 1.38 8.62
N ILE A 174 2.18 2.54 8.07
CA ILE A 174 1.82 3.00 6.72
C ILE A 174 2.62 2.30 5.62
N PHE A 175 3.88 1.96 5.87
CA PHE A 175 4.81 1.47 4.86
C PHE A 175 4.29 0.32 3.99
N ASP A 176 3.51 -0.58 4.60
CA ASP A 176 2.94 -1.77 3.96
C ASP A 176 1.46 -1.62 3.58
N ARG A 177 0.93 -0.38 3.47
CA ARG A 177 -0.50 -0.13 3.27
C ARG A 177 -0.81 0.40 1.88
N TYR A 178 -1.33 -0.51 1.05
CA TYR A 178 -1.89 -0.21 -0.27
C TYR A 178 -3.27 0.45 -0.26
N VAL A 179 -3.90 0.55 0.91
CA VAL A 179 -5.24 1.11 1.09
C VAL A 179 -5.28 2.05 2.28
N MET A 180 -6.15 3.06 2.22
CA MET A 180 -6.34 4.07 3.24
C MET A 180 -7.83 4.43 3.41
N VAL A 181 -8.15 4.96 4.59
CA VAL A 181 -9.50 5.36 4.97
C VAL A 181 -9.85 6.69 4.32
N ASN A 182 -11.06 6.79 3.74
CA ASN A 182 -11.61 8.04 3.24
C ASN A 182 -12.51 8.72 4.30
N PRO A 183 -12.46 10.06 4.46
CA PRO A 183 -11.58 11.01 3.77
C PRO A 183 -10.13 11.00 4.30
N ILE A 184 -9.16 10.73 3.42
CA ILE A 184 -7.75 10.47 3.75
C ILE A 184 -7.13 11.62 4.56
N ASN A 185 -7.31 12.86 4.09
CA ASN A 185 -6.73 14.04 4.75
C ASN A 185 -7.11 14.10 6.23
N ASN A 186 -8.41 14.09 6.51
CA ASN A 186 -8.92 14.25 7.88
C ASN A 186 -8.47 13.08 8.77
N TYR A 187 -8.60 11.86 8.25
CA TYR A 187 -8.22 10.67 9.00
C TYR A 187 -6.73 10.67 9.37
N LEU A 188 -5.84 10.93 8.41
CA LEU A 188 -4.40 10.93 8.67
C LEU A 188 -3.94 12.14 9.48
N THR A 189 -4.54 13.33 9.29
CA THR A 189 -4.27 14.49 10.13
C THR A 189 -4.63 14.22 11.58
N GLU A 190 -5.78 13.58 11.85
CA GLU A 190 -6.18 13.22 13.20
C GLU A 190 -5.20 12.21 13.83
N VAL A 191 -4.79 11.18 13.07
CA VAL A 191 -3.79 10.19 13.52
C VAL A 191 -2.46 10.85 13.86
N ILE A 192 -1.92 11.71 13.00
CA ILE A 192 -0.65 12.42 13.22
C ILE A 192 -0.72 13.28 14.48
N ASN A 193 -1.82 14.01 14.68
CA ASN A 193 -2.00 14.85 15.86
C ASN A 193 -2.08 14.02 17.15
N LEU A 194 -2.81 12.89 17.13
CA LEU A 194 -2.94 12.00 18.29
C LEU A 194 -1.64 11.28 18.65
N LEU A 195 -0.84 10.95 17.64
CA LEU A 195 0.46 10.33 17.81
C LEU A 195 1.58 11.36 18.10
N GLU A 196 1.26 12.65 18.07
CA GLU A 196 2.22 13.75 18.26
C GLU A 196 3.43 13.62 17.32
N CYS A 197 3.18 13.23 16.06
CA CYS A 197 4.26 13.06 15.08
C CYS A 197 4.89 14.41 14.71
N GLU A 198 6.22 14.47 14.68
CA GLU A 198 6.97 15.70 14.37
C GLU A 198 7.49 15.72 12.93
N ASN A 199 7.77 14.56 12.35
CA ASN A 199 8.44 14.37 11.06
C ASN A 199 7.48 13.81 10.00
N VAL A 200 6.18 13.99 10.20
CA VAL A 200 5.13 13.56 9.28
C VAL A 200 4.22 14.72 8.94
N SER A 201 3.87 14.85 7.67
CA SER A 201 2.89 15.82 7.21
C SER A 201 1.86 15.16 6.29
N VAL A 202 0.66 15.73 6.29
CA VAL A 202 -0.42 15.33 5.38
C VAL A 202 -0.87 16.55 4.60
N GLN A 203 -0.97 16.37 3.29
CA GLN A 203 -1.51 17.37 2.39
C GLN A 203 -2.45 16.65 1.41
N GLU A 204 -3.74 16.98 1.49
CA GLU A 204 -4.77 16.37 0.67
C GLU A 204 -4.83 14.83 0.84
N ASN A 205 -4.41 14.09 -0.17
CA ASN A 205 -4.41 12.64 -0.20
C ASN A 205 -2.99 12.04 -0.07
N LYS A 206 -2.01 12.89 0.29
CA LYS A 206 -0.61 12.53 0.40
C LYS A 206 -0.13 12.63 1.85
N ILE A 207 0.58 11.60 2.31
CA ILE A 207 1.32 11.60 3.57
C ILE A 207 2.81 11.57 3.25
N ALA A 208 3.59 12.46 3.87
CA ALA A 208 5.02 12.58 3.66
C ALA A 208 5.75 12.40 4.98
N PHE A 209 6.77 11.55 4.98
CA PHE A 209 7.65 11.30 6.12
C PHE A 209 9.03 11.88 5.82
N MET A 210 9.55 12.69 6.74
CA MET A 210 10.98 12.99 6.81
C MET A 210 11.66 11.87 7.60
N ARG A 211 12.66 11.24 7.01
CA ARG A 211 13.39 10.11 7.59
C ARG A 211 14.88 10.36 7.53
N PHE A 212 15.61 9.64 8.36
CA PHE A 212 17.07 9.69 8.38
C PHE A 212 17.62 8.30 8.07
N GLY A 213 18.46 8.23 7.04
CA GLY A 213 19.23 7.05 6.65
C GLY A 213 20.71 7.32 6.88
N GLU A 214 21.51 7.22 5.82
CA GLU A 214 22.86 7.81 5.78
C GLU A 214 22.78 9.35 5.80
N LYS A 215 21.76 9.89 5.14
CA LYS A 215 21.39 11.31 5.11
C LYS A 215 19.87 11.46 5.27
N PRO A 216 19.34 12.66 5.54
CA PRO A 216 17.89 12.84 5.58
C PRO A 216 17.27 12.76 4.18
N TYR A 217 16.07 12.18 4.12
CA TYR A 217 15.30 11.97 2.90
C TYR A 217 13.80 12.04 3.18
N ILE A 218 13.02 12.27 2.14
CA ILE A 218 11.57 12.34 2.20
C ILE A 218 10.98 11.16 1.45
N ILE A 219 10.00 10.49 2.05
CA ILE A 219 9.16 9.52 1.36
C ILE A 219 7.69 9.94 1.43
N GLU A 220 7.05 9.96 0.27
CA GLU A 220 5.67 10.37 0.08
C GLU A 220 4.83 9.18 -0.39
N PHE A 221 3.68 8.97 0.26
CA PHE A 221 2.65 8.04 -0.19
C PHE A 221 1.42 8.86 -0.58
N THR A 222 1.03 8.77 -1.84
CA THR A 222 -0.18 9.41 -2.35
C THR A 222 -1.25 8.36 -2.59
N TYR A 223 -2.47 8.61 -2.11
CA TYR A 223 -3.63 7.73 -2.32
C TYR A 223 -4.61 8.37 -3.28
N ASN A 224 -5.27 7.62 -4.16
CA ASN A 224 -6.30 8.19 -5.02
C ASN A 224 -7.62 8.42 -4.26
N SER A 225 -8.61 9.00 -4.93
CA SER A 225 -9.93 9.29 -4.35
C SER A 225 -10.69 8.05 -3.84
N GLN A 226 -10.29 6.85 -4.23
CA GLN A 226 -10.87 5.58 -3.78
C GLN A 226 -10.18 5.02 -2.53
N GLY A 227 -9.17 5.72 -1.99
CA GLY A 227 -8.38 5.23 -0.87
C GLY A 227 -7.36 4.17 -1.27
N LEU A 228 -7.04 4.02 -2.55
CA LEU A 228 -6.01 3.08 -3.01
C LEU A 228 -4.70 3.83 -3.21
N LEU A 229 -3.57 3.20 -2.86
CA LEU A 229 -2.25 3.77 -3.12
C LEU A 229 -2.11 4.09 -4.61
N ASP A 230 -1.62 5.29 -4.90
CA ASP A 230 -1.45 5.81 -6.25
C ASP A 230 0.03 6.00 -6.60
N SER A 231 0.83 6.52 -5.68
CA SER A 231 2.27 6.65 -5.91
C SER A 231 3.06 6.57 -4.62
N ILE A 232 4.28 6.05 -4.74
CA ILE A 232 5.33 6.19 -3.73
C ILE A 232 6.46 6.99 -4.37
N VAL A 233 6.91 8.03 -3.69
CA VAL A 233 8.02 8.87 -4.17
C VAL A 233 9.04 9.01 -3.05
N VAL A 234 10.30 8.70 -3.34
CA VAL A 234 11.42 8.92 -2.42
C VAL A 234 12.33 9.97 -3.02
N LYS A 235 12.69 10.98 -2.22
CA LYS A 235 13.51 12.12 -2.63
C LYS A 235 14.53 12.42 -1.54
N ASN A 236 15.61 13.09 -1.92
CA ASN A 236 16.51 13.69 -0.95
C ASN A 236 15.92 15.01 -0.38
N ASN A 237 16.65 15.65 0.53
CA ASN A 237 16.26 16.95 1.11
C ASN A 237 16.21 18.12 0.11
N ASP A 238 16.84 17.99 -1.05
CA ASP A 238 16.83 19.00 -2.12
C ASP A 238 15.73 18.71 -3.16
N ASP A 239 14.77 17.84 -2.83
CA ASP A 239 13.69 17.36 -3.71
C ASP A 239 14.15 16.60 -4.97
N SER A 240 15.42 16.21 -5.04
CA SER A 240 15.93 15.32 -6.11
C SER A 240 15.35 13.92 -5.95
N LEU A 241 14.75 13.41 -7.03
CA LEU A 241 14.11 12.10 -7.04
C LEU A 241 15.15 10.98 -6.90
N ILE A 242 14.87 10.02 -6.01
CA ILE A 242 15.69 8.80 -5.82
C ILE A 242 14.92 7.58 -6.31
N TYR A 243 13.62 7.51 -6.01
CA TYR A 243 12.80 6.34 -6.34
C TYR A 243 11.34 6.72 -6.58
N LYS A 244 10.69 6.05 -7.54
CA LYS A 244 9.28 6.31 -7.84
C LYS A 244 8.54 5.05 -8.27
N ILE A 245 7.44 4.77 -7.57
CA ILE A 245 6.39 3.85 -8.00
C ILE A 245 5.15 4.67 -8.38
N THR A 246 4.51 4.31 -9.49
CA THR A 246 3.19 4.84 -9.86
C THR A 246 2.20 3.72 -10.10
N SER A 247 0.94 3.99 -9.81
CA SER A 247 -0.17 3.10 -10.05
C SER A 247 -0.83 3.36 -11.40
N SER A 248 -1.54 2.34 -11.88
CA SER A 248 -2.49 2.46 -12.98
C SER A 248 -3.70 1.58 -12.70
N ASN A 249 -4.89 2.11 -12.97
CA ASN A 249 -6.14 1.41 -12.74
C ASN A 249 -6.58 0.66 -14.02
N LEU A 250 -6.79 -0.66 -13.89
CA LEU A 250 -7.24 -1.51 -15.00
C LEU A 250 -8.62 -1.12 -15.54
N LYS A 251 -9.51 -0.51 -14.74
CA LYS A 251 -10.83 -0.05 -15.22
C LYS A 251 -10.68 0.96 -16.37
N PHE A 252 -9.70 1.87 -16.27
CA PHE A 252 -9.45 2.88 -17.29
C PHE A 252 -8.97 2.24 -18.61
N VAL A 253 -8.11 1.22 -18.52
CA VAL A 253 -7.65 0.45 -19.69
C VAL A 253 -8.83 -0.25 -20.39
N VAL A 254 -9.74 -0.85 -19.62
CA VAL A 254 -10.95 -1.48 -20.19
C VAL A 254 -11.84 -0.46 -20.90
N TYR A 255 -12.05 0.72 -20.31
CA TYR A 255 -12.84 1.78 -20.97
C TYR A 255 -12.20 2.29 -22.26
N ILE A 256 -10.87 2.42 -22.31
CA ILE A 256 -10.15 2.76 -23.55
C ILE A 256 -10.38 1.68 -24.62
N ILE A 257 -10.24 0.40 -24.26
CA ILE A 257 -10.46 -0.72 -25.19
C ILE A 257 -11.88 -0.67 -25.75
N ILE A 258 -12.89 -0.51 -24.90
CA ILE A 258 -14.30 -0.39 -25.33
C ILE A 258 -14.49 0.80 -26.26
N GLY A 259 -13.90 1.96 -25.94
CA GLY A 259 -13.98 3.16 -26.77
C GLY A 259 -13.36 2.97 -28.17
N ILE A 260 -12.19 2.33 -28.24
CA ILE A 260 -11.53 2.00 -29.51
C ILE A 260 -12.38 1.00 -30.31
N SER A 261 -12.88 -0.05 -29.67
CA SER A 261 -13.73 -1.06 -30.32
C SER A 261 -15.01 -0.45 -30.90
N LEU A 262 -15.70 0.41 -30.13
CA LEU A 262 -16.91 1.09 -30.60
C LEU A 262 -16.62 2.03 -31.77
N SER A 263 -15.52 2.79 -31.71
CA SER A 263 -15.11 3.68 -32.79
C SER A 263 -14.80 2.93 -34.08
N ALA A 264 -14.16 1.76 -33.98
CA ALA A 264 -13.88 0.90 -35.12
C ALA A 264 -15.18 0.34 -35.75
N ILE A 265 -16.14 -0.10 -34.92
CA ILE A 265 -17.44 -0.61 -35.41
C ILE A 265 -18.21 0.49 -36.15
N VAL A 266 -18.29 1.70 -35.58
CA VAL A 266 -18.96 2.84 -36.22
C VAL A 266 -18.26 3.22 -37.52
N GLY A 267 -16.92 3.22 -37.54
CA GLY A 267 -16.12 3.45 -38.75
C GLY A 267 -16.42 2.43 -39.85
N LEU A 268 -16.49 1.13 -39.52
CA LEU A 268 -16.81 0.07 -40.47
C LEU A 268 -18.25 0.19 -41.02
N ILE A 269 -19.21 0.51 -40.16
CA ILE A 269 -20.60 0.75 -40.59
C ILE A 269 -20.67 1.95 -41.54
N GLY A 270 -20.02 3.06 -41.18
CA GLY A 270 -19.94 4.26 -42.02
C GLY A 270 -19.31 3.98 -43.39
N LEU A 271 -18.20 3.23 -43.41
CA LEU A 271 -17.52 2.84 -44.65
C LEU A 271 -18.40 1.94 -45.53
N SER A 272 -19.16 1.02 -44.93
CA SER A 272 -20.11 0.15 -45.63
C SER A 272 -21.25 0.95 -46.26
N PHE A 273 -21.83 1.91 -45.53
CA PHE A 273 -22.86 2.81 -46.08
C PHE A 273 -22.30 3.70 -47.19
N TYR A 274 -21.08 4.22 -47.04
CA TYR A 274 -20.41 5.02 -48.07
C TYR A 274 -20.20 4.22 -49.36
N ARG A 275 -19.63 3.00 -49.26
CA ARG A 275 -19.45 2.10 -50.41
C ARG A 275 -20.78 1.76 -51.08
N LYS A 276 -21.82 1.42 -50.29
CA LYS A 276 -23.16 1.13 -50.83
C LYS A 276 -23.76 2.32 -51.59
N ARG A 277 -23.51 3.55 -51.13
CA ARG A 277 -23.97 4.78 -51.79
C ARG A 277 -23.18 5.07 -53.07
N GLN A 278 -21.89 4.77 -53.10
CA GLN A 278 -21.04 4.88 -54.29
C GLN A 278 -21.47 3.89 -55.38
N PHE A 279 -21.66 2.60 -55.05
CA PHE A 279 -22.16 1.61 -56.00
C PHE A 279 -23.56 1.94 -56.54
N ARG A 280 -24.44 2.54 -55.73
CA ARG A 280 -25.73 3.05 -56.20
C ARG A 280 -25.60 4.23 -57.15
N LYS A 281 -24.62 5.12 -56.94
CA LYS A 281 -24.36 6.25 -57.85
C LYS A 281 -23.79 5.75 -59.18
N GLU A 282 -22.86 4.79 -59.16
CA GLU A 282 -22.26 4.22 -60.36
C GLU A 282 -23.25 3.37 -61.18
N GLY A 283 -24.17 2.65 -60.53
CA GLY A 283 -25.27 1.95 -61.23
C GLY A 283 -26.25 2.89 -61.94
N PHE A 284 -26.48 4.10 -61.39
CA PHE A 284 -27.33 5.12 -62.03
C PHE A 284 -26.66 5.83 -63.21
N THR A 285 -25.33 5.81 -63.31
CA THR A 285 -24.62 6.41 -64.46
C THR A 285 -24.66 5.52 -65.70
N ASN A 286 -24.66 4.19 -65.53
CA ASN A 286 -24.69 3.25 -66.66
C ASN A 286 -26.06 3.17 -67.36
N ASP A 287 -27.16 3.41 -66.64
CA ASP A 287 -28.51 3.42 -67.22
C ASP A 287 -28.82 4.67 -68.07
N LYS A 288 -28.01 5.73 -67.98
CA LYS A 288 -28.19 6.95 -68.80
C LYS A 288 -27.44 6.94 -70.13
N THR A 289 -26.66 5.90 -70.41
CA THR A 289 -25.90 5.76 -71.65
C THR A 289 -26.61 4.92 -72.72
N TYR A 290 -27.83 4.44 -72.45
CA TYR A 290 -28.67 3.66 -73.38
C TYR A 290 -30.04 4.32 -73.65
N GLN A 291 -30.07 5.65 -73.80
CA GLN A 291 -31.13 6.38 -74.49
C GLN A 291 -30.50 7.33 -75.50
#